data_AF-A0A9D4IYC3-F1
#
_entry.id   AF-A0A9D4IYC3-F1
#
_cell.length_a   1.000
_cell.length_b   1.000
_cell.length_c   1.000
_cell.angle_alpha   90.00
_cell.angle_beta   90.00
_cell.angle_gamma   90.00
#
_symmetry.space_group_name_H-M   'P 1'
#
loop_
_entity.id
_entity.type
_entity.pdbx_description
1 polymer ?
#
loop_
_entity_poly.entity_id
_entity_poly.type
_entity_poly.pdbx_seq_one_letter_code
_entity_poly.pdbx_strand_id
1 'polypeptide(L)'
;MPDEPLKQGMSVAYRINTTRDGRPVNHDPVTITVGPVDANGQVILQATGPYFNDPGVTANSTAGQPFMGLWDYEGISTKCYI
;
A
#
# COMPACT_ATOMS: atom_id res chain seq x y z
N MET A 1 2.97 -17.40 5.15
CA MET A 1 3.58 -16.19 5.76
C MET A 1 4.81 -16.68 6.48
N PRO A 2 6.03 -16.19 6.22
CA PRO A 2 7.18 -16.66 6.98
C PRO A 2 7.05 -16.09 8.40
N ASP A 3 7.02 -17.01 9.33
CA ASP A 3 6.69 -16.91 10.75
C ASP A 3 7.95 -16.77 11.63
N GLU A 4 9.06 -16.29 11.06
CA GLU A 4 10.27 -16.00 11.83
C GLU A 4 10.25 -14.54 12.33
N PRO A 5 10.39 -14.31 13.66
CA PRO A 5 10.52 -12.97 14.20
C PRO A 5 11.78 -12.31 13.66
N LEU A 6 11.69 -11.02 13.33
CA LEU A 6 12.81 -10.24 12.81
C LEU A 6 13.98 -10.31 13.79
N LYS A 7 15.07 -11.00 13.38
CA LYS A 7 16.30 -11.02 14.17
C LYS A 7 16.77 -9.57 14.38
N GLN A 8 17.10 -9.22 15.62
CA GLN A 8 17.60 -7.90 15.99
C GLN A 8 18.74 -7.49 15.05
N GLY A 9 18.57 -6.38 14.32
CA GLY A 9 19.57 -5.88 13.36
C GLY A 9 19.38 -6.31 11.90
N MET A 10 18.34 -7.08 11.56
CA MET A 10 18.02 -7.44 10.16
C MET A 10 16.83 -6.65 9.62
N SER A 11 16.91 -6.26 8.35
CA SER A 11 15.77 -5.76 7.59
C SER A 11 15.01 -6.92 6.95
N VAL A 12 13.69 -6.78 6.81
CA VAL A 12 12.82 -7.73 6.11
C VAL A 12 12.14 -7.05 4.94
N ALA A 13 12.00 -7.76 3.82
CA ALA A 13 11.28 -7.27 2.66
C ALA A 13 10.00 -8.09 2.43
N TYR A 14 8.89 -7.40 2.25
CA TYR A 14 7.59 -7.97 1.89
C TYR A 14 7.19 -7.51 0.49
N ARG A 15 6.61 -8.40 -0.30
CA ARG A 15 6.13 -8.11 -1.66
C ARG A 15 4.61 -8.26 -1.74
N ILE A 16 3.93 -7.25 -2.28
CA ILE A 16 2.50 -7.28 -2.53
C ILE A 16 2.27 -7.92 -3.91
N ASN A 17 2.08 -9.24 -3.91
CA ASN A 17 1.91 -10.03 -5.15
C ASN A 17 0.44 -10.23 -5.53
N THR A 18 -0.49 -9.92 -4.64
CA THR A 18 -1.92 -10.16 -4.84
C THR A 18 -2.75 -8.92 -4.58
N THR A 19 -3.82 -8.76 -5.35
CA THR A 19 -4.90 -7.82 -5.10
C THR A 19 -5.69 -8.24 -3.86
N ARG A 20 -6.56 -7.34 -3.38
CA ARG A 20 -7.42 -7.57 -2.21
C ARG A 20 -8.29 -8.82 -2.34
N ASP A 21 -8.75 -9.15 -3.55
CA ASP A 21 -9.55 -10.34 -3.87
C ASP A 21 -8.70 -11.59 -4.16
N GLY A 22 -7.40 -11.55 -3.87
CA GLY A 22 -6.49 -12.70 -3.96
C GLY A 22 -5.98 -13.02 -5.37
N ARG A 23 -6.28 -12.19 -6.37
CA ARG A 23 -5.75 -12.35 -7.74
C ARG A 23 -4.32 -11.84 -7.81
N PRO A 24 -3.48 -12.35 -8.74
CA PRO A 24 -2.15 -11.78 -8.95
C PRO A 24 -2.23 -10.30 -9.38
N VAL A 25 -1.29 -9.48 -8.91
CA VAL A 25 -1.10 -8.13 -9.43
C VAL A 25 -0.64 -8.18 -10.89
N ASN A 26 -1.07 -7.23 -11.71
CA ASN A 26 -0.77 -7.17 -13.16
C ASN A 26 0.35 -6.18 -13.52
N HIS A 27 1.10 -5.72 -12.52
CA HIS A 27 2.22 -4.79 -12.63
C HIS A 27 3.37 -5.29 -11.75
N ASP A 28 4.54 -4.63 -11.81
CA ASP A 28 5.66 -4.95 -10.91
C ASP A 28 5.23 -4.83 -9.44
N PRO A 29 5.40 -5.89 -8.61
CA PRO A 29 4.96 -5.87 -7.22
C PRO A 29 5.60 -4.75 -6.40
N VAL A 30 4.77 -4.09 -5.58
CA VAL A 30 5.27 -3.14 -4.58
C VAL A 30 6.00 -3.92 -3.48
N THR A 31 7.17 -3.43 -3.10
CA THR A 31 8.01 -4.00 -2.03
C THR A 31 8.06 -3.04 -0.85
N ILE A 32 7.85 -3.57 0.36
CA ILE A 32 8.00 -2.84 1.62
C ILE A 32 9.15 -3.46 2.39
N THR A 33 10.20 -2.68 2.62
CA THR A 33 11.35 -3.06 3.46
C THR A 33 11.19 -2.44 4.83
N VAL A 34 11.19 -3.28 5.86
CA VAL A 34 11.17 -2.89 7.27
C VAL A 34 12.59 -2.99 7.79
N GLY A 35 13.18 -1.86 8.17
CA GLY A 35 14.49 -1.82 8.80
C GLY A 35 14.50 -2.34 10.23
N PRO A 36 15.68 -2.55 10.83
CA PRO A 36 15.78 -2.86 12.25
C PRO A 36 15.29 -1.68 13.11
N VAL A 37 14.87 -2.00 14.34
CA VAL A 37 14.57 -0.99 15.35
C VAL A 37 15.86 -0.28 15.76
N ASP A 38 15.89 1.05 15.71
CA ASP A 38 17.03 1.85 16.13
C ASP A 38 17.14 1.96 17.67
N ALA A 39 18.18 2.63 18.16
CA ALA A 39 18.42 2.82 19.59
C ALA A 39 17.31 3.62 20.31
N ASN A 40 16.50 4.37 19.57
CA ASN A 40 15.38 5.17 20.08
C ASN A 40 14.04 4.43 19.96
N GLY A 41 14.03 3.18 19.50
CA GLY A 41 12.80 2.41 19.28
C GLY A 41 12.09 2.72 17.96
N GLN A 42 12.74 3.39 17.00
CA GLN A 42 12.16 3.78 15.71
C GLN A 42 12.46 2.75 14.62
N VAL A 43 11.61 2.68 13.59
CA VAL A 43 11.78 1.80 12.43
C VAL A 43 11.66 2.62 11.16
N ILE A 44 12.56 2.38 10.21
CA ILE A 44 12.46 2.92 8.87
C ILE A 44 11.69 1.94 7.98
N LEU A 45 10.62 2.44 7.37
CA LEU A 45 9.87 1.74 6.34
C LEU A 45 10.23 2.33 4.99
N GLN A 46 10.70 1.50 4.07
CA GLN A 46 10.97 1.89 2.68
C GLN A 46 9.97 1.18 1.77
N ALA A 47 9.18 1.96 1.03
CA ALA A 47 8.29 1.44 0.00
C ALA A 47 8.91 1.70 -1.38
N THR A 48 8.98 0.67 -2.22
CA THR A 48 9.47 0.77 -3.59
C THR A 48 8.49 0.08 -4.52
N GLY A 49 8.16 0.72 -5.62
CA GLY A 49 7.24 0.18 -6.60
C GLY A 49 7.16 1.05 -7.84
N PRO A 50 6.41 0.60 -8.86
CA PRO A 50 6.11 1.40 -10.04
C PRO A 50 5.39 2.68 -9.64
N TYR A 51 5.74 3.79 -10.31
CA TYR A 51 5.00 5.04 -10.22
C TYR A 51 3.78 4.97 -11.14
N PHE A 52 2.59 4.98 -10.54
CA PHE A 52 1.35 5.10 -11.29
C PHE A 52 1.03 6.59 -11.40
N ASN A 53 1.06 7.13 -12.62
CA ASN A 53 0.56 8.48 -12.86
C ASN A 53 -0.88 8.59 -12.37
N ASP A 54 -1.26 9.79 -11.92
CA ASP A 54 -2.66 10.07 -11.62
C ASP A 54 -3.51 9.68 -12.83
N PRO A 55 -4.62 8.96 -12.64
CA PRO A 55 -5.61 8.88 -13.70
C PRO A 55 -5.95 10.31 -14.08
N GLY A 56 -5.79 10.66 -15.37
CA GLY A 56 -5.98 12.02 -15.84
C GLY A 56 -7.30 12.61 -15.33
N VAL A 57 -7.35 13.95 -15.18
CA VAL A 57 -8.51 14.68 -14.66
C VAL A 57 -9.82 14.05 -15.13
N THR A 58 -10.54 13.45 -14.18
CA THR A 58 -11.87 12.90 -14.48
C THR A 58 -12.76 14.07 -14.91
N ALA A 59 -13.69 13.86 -15.83
CA ALA A 59 -14.55 14.92 -16.39
C ALA A 59 -15.29 15.77 -15.35
N ASN A 60 -15.40 15.26 -14.11
CA ASN A 60 -16.09 15.89 -12.99
C ASN A 60 -15.15 16.64 -12.03
N SER A 61 -13.86 16.75 -12.35
CA SER A 61 -12.86 17.42 -11.49
C SER A 61 -12.54 18.84 -12.01
N THR A 62 -12.81 19.84 -11.17
CA THR A 62 -12.46 21.25 -11.43
C THR A 62 -11.35 21.67 -10.47
N ALA A 63 -10.26 22.27 -10.99
CA ALA A 63 -9.14 22.70 -10.17
C ALA A 63 -9.58 23.66 -9.05
N GLY A 64 -9.15 23.41 -7.82
CA GLY A 64 -9.50 24.21 -6.65
C GLY A 64 -10.89 23.96 -6.05
N GLN A 65 -11.65 22.98 -6.57
CA GLN A 65 -12.91 22.53 -5.98
C GLN A 65 -12.74 21.16 -5.30
N PRO A 66 -13.43 20.92 -4.17
CA PRO A 66 -13.46 19.60 -3.56
C PRO A 66 -14.13 18.60 -4.51
N PHE A 67 -13.51 17.44 -4.71
CA PHE A 67 -14.06 16.39 -5.57
C PHE A 67 -15.14 15.61 -4.81
N MET A 68 -16.41 15.99 -5.02
CA MET A 68 -17.55 15.28 -4.45
C MET A 68 -17.63 13.86 -5.03
N GLY A 69 -17.61 12.84 -4.16
CA GLY A 69 -17.57 11.42 -4.56
C GLY A 69 -16.18 10.78 -4.50
N LEU A 70 -15.16 11.46 -3.95
CA LEU A 70 -13.83 10.85 -3.75
C LEU A 70 -13.89 9.57 -2.88
N TRP A 71 -14.80 9.55 -1.91
CA TRP A 71 -15.10 8.41 -1.02
C TRP A 71 -15.64 7.19 -1.75
N ASP A 72 -16.22 7.35 -2.95
CA ASP A 72 -16.68 6.21 -3.76
C ASP A 72 -15.50 5.39 -4.33
N TYR A 73 -14.30 6.01 -4.37
CA TYR A 73 -13.05 5.37 -4.77
C TYR A 73 -12.29 4.77 -3.58
N GLU A 74 -12.60 5.17 -2.35
CA GLU A 74 -12.11 4.52 -1.14
C GLU A 74 -12.88 3.22 -0.95
N GLY A 75 -12.32 2.12 -1.49
CA GLY A 75 -13.00 0.85 -1.69
C GLY A 75 -13.99 0.46 -0.59
N ILE A 76 -15.28 0.59 -0.89
CA ILE A 76 -16.41 0.19 -0.04
C ILE A 76 -16.16 -1.23 0.46
N SER A 77 -16.06 -1.39 1.79
CA SER A 77 -16.09 -2.70 2.42
C SER A 77 -17.45 -3.33 2.14
N THR A 78 -17.53 -4.23 1.17
CA THR A 78 -18.73 -5.04 1.00
C THR A 78 -18.74 -6.09 2.10
N LYS A 79 -19.51 -5.77 3.15
CA LYS A 79 -20.04 -6.63 4.21
C LYS A 79 -19.05 -7.09 5.30
N CYS A 80 -19.23 -6.51 6.50
CA CYS A 80 -19.05 -7.27 7.74
C CYS A 80 -20.15 -8.35 7.81
N TYR A 81 -19.77 -9.63 7.88
CA TYR A 81 -20.63 -10.62 8.51
C TYR A 81 -20.29 -10.64 10.00
N ILE A 82 -21.33 -10.41 10.81
CA ILE A 82 -21.33 -10.50 12.28
C ILE A 82 -21.40 -11.98 12.66
#